data_AF-A0A959GSE5-F1
#
_entry.id   AF-A0A959GSE5-F1
#
_cell.length_a   1.000
_cell.length_b   1.000
_cell.length_c   1.000
_cell.angle_alpha   90.00
_cell.angle_beta   90.00
_cell.angle_gamma   90.00
#
_symmetry.space_group_name_H-M   'P 1'
#
loop_
_entity.id
_entity.type
_entity.pdbx_description
1 polymer ?
#
loop_
_entity_poly.entity_id
_entity_poly.type
_entity_poly.pdbx_seq_one_letter_code
_entity_poly.pdbx_strand_id
1 'polypeptide(L)'
;MSAGKKKIKTFLDEHFLLDNRTAKTLYHEYAKKQPIIDYHNHLPPDEIAADKKFQNLTDVWLKGDHYKWRAMRTMGVPEHYITGEASDLEKFQKWAETVPFTIRNPLFHWTHLELQRYFGITELLSPKTANDIYEQCTDMLQTPGYSTRNLLRKMNVEVVCSTDDPIDNLEYHRQAKADGLDITMRPAFRPDKA
;
A
#
# COMPACT_ATOMS: atom_id res chain seq x y z
N MET A 1 -38.96 15.12 23.57
CA MET A 1 -38.45 14.07 22.68
C MET A 1 -36.96 14.28 22.51
N SER A 2 -36.13 13.44 23.13
CA SER A 2 -34.67 13.57 23.07
C SER A 2 -34.20 13.12 21.69
N ALA A 3 -33.71 14.05 20.87
CA ALA A 3 -32.99 13.71 19.66
C ALA A 3 -31.73 12.92 20.08
N GLY A 4 -31.77 11.60 19.90
CA GLY A 4 -30.66 10.72 20.27
C GLY A 4 -29.38 11.22 19.59
N LYS A 5 -28.34 11.52 20.39
CA LYS A 5 -27.01 11.88 19.88
C LYS A 5 -26.58 10.83 18.87
N LYS A 6 -26.43 11.23 17.61
CA LYS A 6 -25.94 10.36 16.53
C LYS A 6 -24.53 9.90 16.96
N LYS A 7 -24.38 8.61 17.28
CA LYS A 7 -23.08 8.03 17.64
C LYS A 7 -22.12 8.26 16.47
N ILE A 8 -21.05 9.01 16.71
CA ILE A 8 -20.01 9.24 15.71
C ILE A 8 -19.33 7.89 15.47
N LYS A 9 -19.34 7.41 14.22
CA LYS A 9 -18.61 6.19 13.83
C LYS A 9 -17.11 6.48 13.94
N THR A 10 -16.35 5.53 14.47
CA THR A 10 -14.89 5.61 14.45
C THR A 10 -14.40 5.55 13.01
N PHE A 11 -13.43 6.39 12.67
CA PHE A 11 -12.82 6.37 11.33
C PHE A 11 -12.13 5.03 11.09
N LEU A 12 -12.35 4.44 9.90
CA LEU A 12 -11.84 3.11 9.52
C LEU A 12 -12.15 1.98 10.54
N ASP A 13 -13.34 2.00 11.14
CA ASP A 13 -13.81 0.84 11.91
C ASP A 13 -14.00 -0.41 11.02
N GLU A 14 -14.30 -1.56 11.64
CA GLU A 14 -14.54 -2.81 10.92
C GLU A 14 -15.75 -2.76 9.95
N HIS A 15 -16.56 -1.71 10.01
CA HIS A 15 -17.70 -1.46 9.14
C HIS A 15 -17.47 -0.28 8.20
N PHE A 16 -16.23 0.10 7.97
CA PHE A 16 -15.88 1.16 7.03
C PHE A 16 -16.50 0.89 5.64
N LEU A 17 -17.26 1.86 5.13
CA LEU A 17 -18.08 1.79 3.90
C LEU A 17 -19.24 0.76 3.92
N LEU A 18 -19.53 0.12 5.05
CA LEU A 18 -20.61 -0.84 5.22
C LEU A 18 -21.79 -0.22 5.98
N ASP A 19 -22.71 0.40 5.24
CA ASP A 19 -23.77 1.22 5.83
C ASP A 19 -25.06 0.47 6.20
N ASN A 20 -25.18 -0.81 5.86
CA ASN A 20 -26.35 -1.62 6.21
C ASN A 20 -25.98 -3.06 6.60
N ARG A 21 -26.94 -3.78 7.21
CA ARG A 21 -26.75 -5.16 7.69
C ARG A 21 -26.36 -6.12 6.56
N THR A 22 -26.99 -6.00 5.40
CA THR A 22 -26.68 -6.83 4.23
C THR A 22 -25.23 -6.66 3.79
N ALA A 23 -24.74 -5.41 3.67
CA ALA A 23 -23.35 -5.12 3.33
C ALA A 23 -22.36 -5.70 4.35
N LYS A 24 -22.68 -5.59 5.65
CA LYS A 24 -21.87 -6.17 6.73
C LYS A 24 -21.79 -7.70 6.62
N THR A 25 -22.92 -8.38 6.43
CA THR A 25 -22.97 -9.84 6.26
C THR A 25 -22.20 -10.27 5.02
N LEU A 26 -22.48 -9.67 3.86
CA LEU A 26 -21.79 -10.03 2.61
C LEU A 26 -20.27 -9.85 2.70
N TYR A 27 -19.81 -8.75 3.31
CA TYR A 27 -18.38 -8.51 3.46
C TYR A 27 -17.74 -9.44 4.50
N HIS A 28 -18.24 -9.47 5.73
CA HIS A 28 -17.57 -10.16 6.83
C HIS A 28 -17.68 -11.68 6.76
N GLU A 29 -18.82 -12.20 6.31
CA GLU A 29 -19.06 -13.64 6.27
C GLU A 29 -18.45 -14.28 5.03
N TYR A 30 -18.45 -13.57 3.89
CA TYR A 30 -18.07 -14.10 2.59
C TYR A 30 -16.83 -13.43 1.97
N ALA A 31 -16.88 -12.12 1.70
CA ALA A 31 -15.88 -11.45 0.85
C ALA A 31 -14.50 -11.31 1.53
N LYS A 32 -14.45 -10.91 2.81
CA LYS A 32 -13.21 -10.59 3.54
C LYS A 32 -12.21 -11.75 3.59
N LYS A 33 -12.68 -12.99 3.50
CA LYS A 33 -11.87 -14.21 3.59
C LYS A 33 -11.35 -14.71 2.25
N GLN A 34 -11.85 -14.15 1.13
CA GLN A 34 -11.43 -14.58 -0.19
C GLN A 34 -9.97 -14.18 -0.45
N PRO A 35 -9.22 -14.96 -1.24
CA PRO A 35 -7.91 -14.56 -1.71
C PRO A 35 -8.00 -13.39 -2.69
N ILE A 36 -6.89 -12.66 -2.82
CA ILE A 36 -6.72 -11.62 -3.83
C ILE A 36 -6.17 -12.27 -5.09
N ILE A 37 -6.90 -12.06 -6.19
CA ILE A 37 -6.47 -12.36 -7.56
C ILE A 37 -6.19 -11.02 -8.22
N ASP A 38 -4.94 -10.57 -8.15
CA ASP A 38 -4.52 -9.29 -8.70
C ASP A 38 -4.11 -9.47 -10.17
N TYR A 39 -5.12 -9.61 -11.01
CA TYR A 39 -4.98 -10.01 -12.42
C TYR A 39 -4.33 -8.94 -13.32
N HIS A 40 -4.00 -7.76 -12.79
CA HIS A 40 -3.24 -6.72 -13.49
C HIS A 40 -2.61 -5.74 -12.51
N ASN A 41 -1.28 -5.70 -12.48
CA ASN A 41 -0.52 -4.72 -11.71
C ASN A 41 0.82 -4.34 -12.39
N HIS A 42 1.55 -3.45 -11.71
CA HIS A 42 2.88 -3.00 -12.08
C HIS A 42 3.92 -3.32 -10.99
N LEU A 43 3.69 -4.38 -10.21
CA LEU A 43 4.70 -4.81 -9.23
C LEU A 43 5.96 -5.28 -9.98
N PRO A 44 7.17 -4.89 -9.54
CA PRO A 44 8.40 -5.32 -10.18
C PRO A 44 8.62 -6.84 -10.00
N PRO A 45 8.69 -7.64 -11.10
CA PRO A 45 8.87 -9.08 -11.00
C PRO A 45 10.16 -9.51 -10.29
N ASP A 46 11.22 -8.71 -10.43
CA ASP A 46 12.52 -8.90 -9.79
C ASP A 46 12.43 -8.75 -8.26
N GLU A 47 11.68 -7.76 -7.75
CA GLU A 47 11.50 -7.59 -6.30
C GLU A 47 10.70 -8.73 -5.67
N ILE A 48 9.75 -9.31 -6.41
CA ILE A 48 9.01 -10.51 -5.98
C ILE A 48 9.93 -11.74 -6.02
N ALA A 49 10.67 -11.93 -7.12
CA ALA A 49 11.58 -13.06 -7.28
C ALA A 49 12.75 -13.02 -6.27
N ALA A 50 13.27 -11.84 -5.93
CA ALA A 50 14.34 -11.68 -4.95
C ALA A 50 13.85 -11.62 -3.49
N ASP A 51 12.54 -11.62 -3.25
CA ASP A 51 11.92 -11.38 -1.93
C ASP A 51 12.51 -10.13 -1.24
N LYS A 52 12.51 -9.01 -1.97
CA LYS A 52 13.15 -7.76 -1.53
C LYS A 52 12.72 -7.37 -0.12
N LYS A 53 13.70 -6.89 0.65
CA LYS A 53 13.48 -6.22 1.93
C LYS A 53 13.59 -4.71 1.76
N PHE A 54 12.67 -3.98 2.38
CA PHE A 54 12.63 -2.53 2.30
C PHE A 54 13.44 -1.89 3.43
N GLN A 55 14.17 -0.83 3.12
CA GLN A 55 15.06 -0.19 4.10
C GLN A 55 14.28 0.60 5.15
N ASN A 56 13.16 1.22 4.76
CA ASN A 56 12.34 2.07 5.62
C ASN A 56 10.96 2.30 4.99
N LEU A 57 10.10 3.03 5.70
CA LEU A 57 8.74 3.31 5.24
C LEU A 57 8.70 4.12 3.92
N THR A 58 9.64 5.03 3.67
CA THR A 58 9.69 5.77 2.40
C THR A 58 9.98 4.84 1.21
N ASP A 59 10.88 3.87 1.39
CA ASP A 59 11.26 2.90 0.37
C ASP A 59 10.06 2.10 -0.15
N VAL A 60 9.22 1.57 0.76
CA VAL A 60 8.04 0.78 0.39
C VAL A 60 6.84 1.63 -0.01
N TRP A 61 6.77 2.90 0.44
CA TRP A 61 5.50 3.64 0.45
C TRP A 61 5.48 4.91 -0.38
N LEU A 62 6.62 5.57 -0.56
CA LEU A 62 6.72 6.85 -1.28
C LEU A 62 7.52 6.76 -2.58
N LYS A 63 8.25 5.66 -2.85
CA LYS A 63 8.91 5.45 -4.15
C LYS A 63 7.94 5.03 -5.26
N GLY A 64 6.69 4.78 -4.92
CA GLY A 64 5.60 4.44 -5.83
C GLY A 64 4.24 4.81 -5.25
N ASP A 65 3.17 4.36 -5.90
CA ASP A 65 2.54 5.13 -6.96
C ASP A 65 2.49 6.66 -6.81
N HIS A 66 2.59 7.32 -7.97
CA HIS A 66 2.73 8.77 -8.15
C HIS A 66 1.57 9.63 -7.60
N TYR A 67 0.51 9.05 -7.04
CA TYR A 67 -0.59 9.79 -6.41
C TYR A 67 -0.13 10.64 -5.23
N LYS A 68 0.76 10.11 -4.37
CA LYS A 68 1.30 10.84 -3.22
C LYS A 68 2.11 12.05 -3.70
N TRP A 69 2.97 11.86 -4.72
CA TRP A 69 3.74 12.94 -5.35
C TRP A 69 2.83 14.02 -5.93
N ARG A 70 1.78 13.62 -6.64
CA ARG A 70 0.81 14.57 -7.21
C ARG A 70 0.12 15.42 -6.12
N ALA A 71 -0.26 14.81 -5.01
CA ALA A 71 -0.86 15.52 -3.89
C ALA A 71 0.14 16.48 -3.24
N MET A 72 1.38 16.05 -3.01
CA MET A 72 2.46 16.90 -2.48
C MET A 72 2.73 18.10 -3.40
N ARG A 73 2.83 17.90 -4.73
CA ARG A 73 2.99 18.99 -5.72
C ARG A 73 1.80 19.95 -5.69
N THR A 74 0.58 19.43 -5.58
CA THR A 74 -0.65 20.25 -5.53
C THR A 74 -0.69 21.11 -4.26
N MET A 75 -0.09 20.64 -3.16
CA MET A 75 0.08 21.40 -1.92
C MET A 75 1.31 22.32 -1.92
N GLY A 76 2.01 22.45 -3.05
CA GLY A 76 3.17 23.33 -3.19
C GLY A 76 4.45 22.82 -2.51
N VAL A 77 4.53 21.53 -2.20
CA VAL A 77 5.77 20.93 -1.65
C VAL A 77 6.88 21.00 -2.72
N PRO A 78 8.08 21.51 -2.40
CA PRO A 78 9.20 21.55 -3.35
C PRO A 78 9.60 20.16 -3.86
N GLU A 79 9.92 20.05 -5.15
CA GLU A 79 10.27 18.78 -5.80
C GLU A 79 11.48 18.07 -5.14
N HIS A 80 12.36 18.83 -4.48
CA HIS A 80 13.45 18.33 -3.64
C HIS A 80 12.98 17.28 -2.62
N TYR A 81 11.79 17.48 -2.04
CA TYR A 81 11.18 16.57 -1.05
C TYR A 81 10.23 15.53 -1.65
N ILE A 82 10.17 15.41 -2.98
CA ILE A 82 9.30 14.47 -3.68
C ILE A 82 10.17 13.44 -4.41
N THR A 83 10.75 13.83 -5.55
CA THR A 83 11.64 12.96 -6.33
C THR A 83 13.10 13.42 -6.32
N GLY A 84 13.43 14.50 -5.61
CA GLY A 84 14.80 14.99 -5.47
C GLY A 84 15.61 14.30 -4.37
N GLU A 85 16.71 14.95 -3.99
CA GLU A 85 17.76 14.37 -3.13
C GLU A 85 17.53 14.49 -1.62
N ALA A 86 16.34 14.92 -1.16
CA ALA A 86 16.04 14.93 0.28
C ALA A 86 16.11 13.52 0.86
N SER A 87 16.44 13.41 2.14
CA SER A 87 16.48 12.12 2.83
C SER A 87 15.09 11.46 2.86
N ASP A 88 15.08 10.14 3.03
CA ASP A 88 13.84 9.37 3.10
C ASP A 88 12.91 9.86 4.23
N LEU A 89 13.48 10.23 5.39
CA LEU A 89 12.73 10.78 6.51
C LEU A 89 12.13 12.15 6.18
N GLU A 90 12.89 13.06 5.55
CA GLU A 90 12.38 14.38 5.17
C GLU A 90 11.24 14.27 4.16
N LYS A 91 11.36 13.38 3.17
CA LYS A 91 10.29 13.08 2.21
C LYS A 91 9.03 12.57 2.92
N PHE A 92 9.20 11.67 3.88
CA PHE A 92 8.08 11.17 4.68
C PHE A 92 7.42 12.25 5.54
N GLN A 93 8.21 13.10 6.19
CA GLN A 93 7.68 14.21 6.98
C GLN A 93 6.87 15.18 6.10
N LYS A 94 7.32 15.46 4.87
CA LYS A 94 6.53 16.26 3.92
C LYS A 94 5.25 15.57 3.45
N TRP A 95 5.27 14.25 3.32
CA TRP A 95 4.04 13.50 3.09
C TRP A 95 3.08 13.60 4.28
N ALA A 96 3.58 13.47 5.51
CA ALA A 96 2.78 13.59 6.73
C ALA A 96 2.20 15.01 6.95
N GLU A 97 2.93 16.05 6.52
CA GLU A 97 2.41 17.43 6.44
C GLU A 97 1.27 17.57 5.42
N THR A 98 1.31 16.80 4.33
CA THR A 98 0.33 16.82 3.24
C THR A 98 -0.97 16.09 3.61
N VAL A 99 -0.87 14.95 4.31
CA VAL A 99 -2.00 14.03 4.57
C VAL A 99 -3.24 14.71 5.18
N PRO A 100 -3.16 15.59 6.19
CA PRO A 100 -4.34 16.27 6.74
C PRO A 100 -5.16 17.06 5.72
N PHE A 101 -4.54 17.49 4.62
CA PHE A 101 -5.20 18.23 3.53
C PHE A 101 -5.79 17.31 2.46
N THR A 102 -5.60 16.00 2.57
CA THR A 102 -6.14 15.00 1.63
C THR A 102 -7.52 14.47 2.05
N ILE A 103 -8.18 15.05 3.06
CA ILE A 103 -9.53 14.64 3.46
C ILE A 103 -10.48 14.71 2.25
N ARG A 104 -11.25 13.63 2.02
CA ARG A 104 -12.09 13.35 0.84
C ARG A 104 -11.34 12.95 -0.44
N ASN A 105 -10.02 13.02 -0.47
CA ASN A 105 -9.21 12.32 -1.46
C ASN A 105 -9.03 10.86 -1.00
N PRO A 106 -9.05 9.86 -1.92
CA PRO A 106 -8.82 8.47 -1.55
C PRO A 106 -7.47 8.23 -0.85
N LEU A 107 -6.47 9.08 -1.08
CA LEU A 107 -5.19 9.05 -0.35
C LEU A 107 -5.37 9.04 1.17
N PHE A 108 -6.35 9.79 1.70
CA PHE A 108 -6.63 9.77 3.13
C PHE A 108 -7.12 8.40 3.61
N HIS A 109 -7.90 7.67 2.81
CA HIS A 109 -8.31 6.32 3.17
C HIS A 109 -7.15 5.33 3.01
N TRP A 110 -6.43 5.38 1.89
CA TRP A 110 -5.33 4.45 1.59
C TRP A 110 -4.23 4.53 2.65
N THR A 111 -3.77 5.74 2.98
CA THR A 111 -2.76 5.96 4.03
C THR A 111 -3.10 5.23 5.33
N HIS A 112 -4.32 5.42 5.83
CA HIS A 112 -4.68 4.85 7.13
C HIS A 112 -5.09 3.37 7.04
N LEU A 113 -5.60 2.90 5.90
CA LEU A 113 -5.83 1.46 5.67
C LEU A 113 -4.52 0.68 5.59
N GLU A 114 -3.51 1.24 4.93
CA GLU A 114 -2.19 0.63 4.78
C GLU A 114 -1.47 0.57 6.14
N LEU A 115 -1.48 1.68 6.90
CA LEU A 115 -0.98 1.71 8.28
C LEU A 115 -1.66 0.68 9.17
N GLN A 116 -3.00 0.59 9.13
CA GLN A 116 -3.74 -0.35 9.96
C GLN A 116 -3.50 -1.81 9.58
N ARG A 117 -3.53 -2.17 8.29
CA ARG A 117 -3.51 -3.57 7.84
C ARG A 117 -2.10 -4.16 7.83
N TYR A 118 -1.12 -3.38 7.37
CA TYR A 118 0.25 -3.85 7.32
C TYR A 118 0.93 -3.69 8.68
N PHE A 119 0.74 -2.55 9.36
CA PHE A 119 1.55 -2.20 10.54
C PHE A 119 0.76 -2.20 11.86
N GLY A 120 -0.57 -2.34 11.82
CA GLY A 120 -1.40 -2.29 13.04
C GLY A 120 -1.56 -0.89 13.64
N ILE A 121 -1.10 0.15 12.94
CA ILE A 121 -1.14 1.55 13.39
C ILE A 121 -2.52 2.13 13.10
N THR A 122 -3.14 2.72 14.13
CA THR A 122 -4.49 3.32 14.02
C THR A 122 -4.51 4.84 14.25
N GLU A 123 -3.37 5.39 14.65
CA GLU A 123 -3.12 6.81 14.74
C GLU A 123 -3.27 7.49 13.37
N LEU A 124 -3.83 8.69 13.34
CA LEU A 124 -3.88 9.50 12.13
C LEU A 124 -2.48 10.02 11.78
N LEU A 125 -2.09 9.92 10.51
CA LEU A 125 -0.83 10.46 10.04
C LEU A 125 -0.92 11.99 9.95
N SER A 126 0.00 12.65 10.65
CA SER A 126 0.11 14.10 10.74
C SER A 126 1.56 14.48 11.07
N PRO A 127 1.97 15.76 11.02
CA PRO A 127 3.30 16.18 11.45
C PRO A 127 3.64 15.75 12.89
N LYS A 128 2.62 15.66 13.77
CA LYS A 128 2.82 15.29 15.17
C LYS A 128 3.11 13.81 15.38
N THR A 129 2.64 12.95 14.48
CA THR A 129 2.73 11.49 14.58
C THR A 129 3.73 10.90 13.59
N ALA A 130 4.30 11.73 12.71
CA ALA A 130 5.13 11.29 11.60
C ALA A 130 6.36 10.49 12.05
N ASN A 131 7.15 11.02 12.98
CA ASN A 131 8.40 10.38 13.38
C ASN A 131 8.14 9.02 14.05
N ASP A 132 7.19 8.97 14.99
CA ASP A 132 6.85 7.74 15.71
C ASP A 132 6.31 6.66 14.76
N ILE A 133 5.45 7.03 13.80
CA ILE A 133 4.94 6.10 12.79
C ILE A 133 6.06 5.61 11.88
N TYR A 134 6.94 6.52 11.44
CA TYR A 134 8.06 6.20 10.57
C TYR A 134 9.02 5.19 11.23
N GLU A 135 9.39 5.44 12.48
CA GLU A 135 10.27 4.58 13.26
C GLU A 135 9.64 3.19 13.48
N GLN A 136 8.41 3.14 14.00
CA GLN A 136 7.69 1.88 14.23
C GLN A 136 7.54 1.05 12.94
N CYS A 137 7.11 1.66 11.84
CA CYS A 137 7.00 0.96 10.56
C CYS A 137 8.36 0.49 10.04
N THR A 138 9.41 1.31 10.19
CA THR A 138 10.76 0.96 9.74
C THR A 138 11.32 -0.22 10.52
N ASP A 139 11.12 -0.27 11.83
CA ASP A 139 11.50 -1.42 12.67
C ASP A 139 10.77 -2.69 12.23
N MET A 140 9.47 -2.62 11.95
CA MET A 140 8.70 -3.75 11.45
C MET A 140 9.23 -4.23 10.08
N LEU A 141 9.59 -3.32 9.18
CA LEU A 141 10.18 -3.63 7.88
C LEU A 141 11.52 -4.37 7.98
N GLN A 142 12.25 -4.23 9.10
CA GLN A 142 13.48 -4.99 9.34
C GLN A 142 13.24 -6.43 9.79
N THR A 143 11.99 -6.79 10.13
CA THR A 143 11.64 -8.15 10.52
C THR A 143 11.40 -9.05 9.29
N PRO A 144 11.61 -10.37 9.40
CA PRO A 144 11.39 -11.29 8.27
C PRO A 144 9.97 -11.24 7.68
N GLY A 145 8.96 -10.82 8.45
CA GLY A 145 7.55 -10.80 8.04
C GLY A 145 7.15 -9.69 7.06
N TYR A 146 8.09 -8.82 6.67
CA TYR A 146 7.81 -7.61 5.88
C TYR A 146 8.61 -7.51 4.57
N SER A 147 9.17 -8.63 4.08
CA SER A 147 9.67 -8.71 2.71
C SER A 147 8.53 -8.71 1.68
N THR A 148 8.83 -8.47 0.40
CA THR A 148 7.84 -8.42 -0.69
C THR A 148 6.89 -9.62 -0.68
N ARG A 149 7.41 -10.85 -0.62
CA ARG A 149 6.56 -12.06 -0.62
C ARG A 149 5.71 -12.15 0.64
N ASN A 150 6.25 -11.75 1.80
CA ASN A 150 5.51 -11.80 3.05
C ASN A 150 4.43 -10.73 3.16
N LEU A 151 4.63 -9.54 2.59
CA LEU A 151 3.59 -8.52 2.48
C LEU A 151 2.42 -9.00 1.60
N LEU A 152 2.71 -9.68 0.48
CA LEU A 152 1.70 -10.30 -0.38
C LEU A 152 0.93 -11.40 0.37
N ARG A 153 1.63 -12.30 1.09
CA ARG A 153 1.00 -13.33 1.94
C ARG A 153 0.13 -12.75 3.04
N LYS A 154 0.56 -11.67 3.69
CA LYS A 154 -0.20 -10.97 4.75
C LYS A 154 -1.56 -10.50 4.26
N MET A 155 -1.66 -10.20 2.96
CA MET A 155 -2.90 -9.77 2.29
C MET A 155 -3.64 -10.89 1.57
N ASN A 156 -3.24 -12.15 1.77
CA ASN A 156 -3.86 -13.32 1.13
C ASN A 156 -3.86 -13.24 -0.41
N VAL A 157 -2.77 -12.74 -1.00
CA VAL A 157 -2.60 -12.70 -2.46
C VAL A 157 -2.22 -14.08 -2.97
N GLU A 158 -3.00 -14.63 -3.90
CA GLU A 158 -2.72 -15.92 -4.55
C GLU A 158 -2.16 -15.75 -5.97
N VAL A 159 -2.57 -14.71 -6.68
CA VAL A 159 -2.17 -14.46 -8.06
C VAL A 159 -1.80 -12.99 -8.23
N VAL A 160 -0.68 -12.76 -8.90
CA VAL A 160 -0.28 -11.46 -9.42
C VAL A 160 0.01 -11.58 -10.91
N CYS A 161 -0.51 -10.65 -11.70
CA CYS A 161 -0.14 -10.51 -13.10
C CYS A 161 0.62 -9.20 -13.30
N SER A 162 1.93 -9.30 -13.52
CA SER A 162 2.75 -8.15 -13.90
C SER A 162 2.39 -7.66 -15.29
N THR A 163 2.91 -6.49 -15.64
CA THR A 163 2.74 -5.91 -16.97
C THR A 163 4.10 -5.80 -17.65
N ASP A 164 4.27 -6.53 -18.76
CA ASP A 164 5.58 -6.81 -19.36
C ASP A 164 5.60 -6.38 -20.83
N ASP A 165 6.72 -5.84 -21.28
CA ASP A 165 6.96 -5.41 -22.66
C ASP A 165 7.19 -6.66 -23.55
N PRO A 166 6.75 -6.66 -24.83
CA PRO A 166 6.98 -7.77 -25.76
C PRO A 166 8.43 -8.27 -25.86
N ILE A 167 9.42 -7.42 -25.60
CA ILE A 167 10.85 -7.79 -25.70
C ILE A 167 11.45 -8.27 -24.37
N ASP A 168 10.69 -8.24 -23.27
CA ASP A 168 11.18 -8.66 -21.96
C ASP A 168 11.50 -10.16 -21.96
N ASN A 169 12.63 -10.53 -21.34
CA ASN A 169 13.09 -11.92 -21.32
C ASN A 169 12.30 -12.81 -20.34
N LEU A 170 11.45 -12.23 -19.48
CA LEU A 170 10.66 -12.91 -18.43
C LEU A 170 11.47 -13.82 -17.49
N GLU A 171 12.73 -13.46 -17.19
CA GLU A 171 13.62 -14.27 -16.35
C GLU A 171 13.11 -14.44 -14.92
N TYR A 172 12.60 -13.38 -14.31
CA TYR A 172 12.11 -13.40 -12.93
C TYR A 172 10.83 -14.23 -12.79
N HIS A 173 9.98 -14.31 -13.82
CA HIS A 173 8.84 -15.24 -13.84
C HIS A 173 9.28 -16.70 -13.87
N ARG A 174 10.31 -17.02 -14.68
CA ARG A 174 10.88 -18.36 -14.71
C ARG A 174 11.56 -18.71 -13.38
N GLN A 175 12.31 -17.77 -12.81
CA GLN A 175 12.95 -17.93 -11.50
C GLN A 175 11.90 -18.20 -10.42
N ALA A 176 10.89 -17.33 -10.27
CA ALA A 176 9.85 -17.50 -9.26
C ALA A 176 9.13 -18.85 -9.38
N LYS A 177 8.88 -19.31 -10.60
CA LYS A 177 8.31 -20.63 -10.85
C LYS A 177 9.26 -21.77 -10.47
N ALA A 178 10.55 -21.65 -10.78
CA ALA A 178 11.57 -22.65 -10.46
C ALA A 178 11.83 -22.75 -8.95
N ASP A 179 11.81 -21.61 -8.25
CA ASP A 179 11.97 -21.50 -6.80
C ASP A 179 10.75 -22.02 -6.02
N GLY A 180 9.66 -22.38 -6.71
CA GLY A 180 8.44 -22.89 -6.09
C GLY A 180 7.69 -21.82 -5.29
N LEU A 181 7.68 -20.57 -5.77
CA LEU A 181 6.88 -19.51 -5.15
C LEU A 181 5.42 -19.94 -5.02
N ASP A 182 4.86 -19.79 -3.82
CA ASP A 182 3.48 -20.12 -3.47
C ASP A 182 2.46 -19.17 -4.13
N ILE A 183 2.86 -17.93 -4.37
CA ILE A 183 2.09 -16.93 -5.12
C ILE A 183 2.31 -17.15 -6.61
N THR A 184 1.21 -17.30 -7.37
CA THR A 184 1.28 -17.45 -8.82
C THR A 184 1.59 -16.12 -9.48
N MET A 185 2.80 -15.96 -10.01
CA MET A 185 3.20 -14.80 -10.82
C MET A 185 3.05 -15.09 -12.32
N ARG A 186 2.27 -14.28 -13.02
CA ARG A 186 2.04 -14.37 -14.48
C ARG A 186 2.47 -13.07 -15.18
N PRO A 187 3.04 -13.16 -16.38
CA PRO A 187 3.26 -11.98 -17.21
C PRO A 187 1.99 -11.61 -17.99
N ALA A 188 1.76 -10.31 -18.21
CA ALA A 188 0.72 -9.80 -19.10
C ALA A 188 1.32 -8.92 -20.20
N PHE A 189 0.96 -9.22 -21.45
CA PHE A 189 1.52 -8.61 -22.65
C PHE A 189 1.07 -7.16 -22.83
N ARG A 190 2.01 -6.20 -22.86
CA ARG A 190 1.75 -4.77 -23.08
C ARG A 190 2.56 -4.20 -24.26
N PRO A 191 2.03 -4.22 -25.48
CA PRO A 191 2.75 -3.81 -26.70
C PRO A 191 2.66 -2.31 -27.00
N ASP A 192 2.63 -1.44 -25.98
CA ASP A 192 2.35 -0.01 -26.18
C ASP A 192 3.37 0.71 -27.10
N LYS A 193 4.61 0.18 -27.20
CA LYS A 193 5.71 0.77 -27.98
C LYS A 193 5.92 0.12 -29.37
N ALA A 194 5.14 -0.91 -29.70
CA ALA A 194 5.34 -1.73 -30.90
C ALA A 194 4.97 -1.01 -32.21
#